data_AF-A0A0G4KJ86-F1
#
_entry.id   AF-A0A0G4KJ86-F1
#
_cell.length_a   1.000
_cell.length_b   1.000
_cell.length_c   1.000
_cell.angle_alpha   90.00
_cell.angle_beta   90.00
_cell.angle_gamma   90.00
#
_symmetry.space_group_name_H-M   'P 1'
#
loop_
_entity.id
_entity.type
_entity.pdbx_description
1 polymer ?
#
loop_
_entity_poly.entity_id
_entity_poly.type
_entity_poly.pdbx_seq_one_letter_code
_entity_poly.pdbx_strand_id
1 'polypeptide(L)' 'KDFEHNQYATVPVAAAKFDVELGWDPAVGGAIVLAHDVHETTVSVLTRHMISTLRARGFRAVTVGECLGDSPDGWYKA' A
#
# COMPACT_ATOMS: atom_id res chain seq x y z
N LYS A 1 0.87 9.43 -1.73
CA LYS A 1 2.27 9.85 -1.53
C LYS A 1 2.40 10.31 -0.08
N ASP A 2 3.11 9.53 0.70
CA ASP A 2 3.30 9.75 2.14
C ASP A 2 4.36 10.80 2.43
N PHE A 3 5.44 10.90 1.63
CA PHE A 3 6.52 11.87 1.85
C PHE A 3 6.07 13.35 1.79
N GLU A 4 4.98 13.64 1.08
CA GLU A 4 4.37 14.99 1.02
C GLU A 4 3.55 15.30 2.29
N HIS A 5 3.18 14.28 3.07
CA HIS A 5 2.26 14.33 4.21
C HIS A 5 2.71 13.38 5.33
N ASN A 6 3.96 13.53 5.78
CA ASN A 6 4.66 12.64 6.70
C ASN A 6 4.74 13.16 8.16
N GLN A 7 3.78 13.98 8.57
CA GLN A 7 3.65 14.47 9.94
C GLN A 7 2.31 14.03 10.53
N TYR A 8 2.22 13.93 11.86
CA TYR A 8 0.98 13.50 12.52
C TYR A 8 -0.23 14.37 12.16
N ALA A 9 -0.03 15.66 11.92
CA ALA A 9 -1.09 16.58 11.50
C ALA A 9 -1.52 16.40 10.02
N THR A 10 -0.66 15.86 9.16
CA THR A 10 -0.89 15.80 7.70
C THR A 10 -1.08 14.38 7.16
N VAL A 11 -0.68 13.33 7.90
CA VAL A 11 -0.87 11.93 7.49
C VAL A 11 -2.32 11.55 7.13
N PRO A 12 -3.39 12.17 7.68
CA PRO A 12 -4.75 11.94 7.18
C PRO A 12 -4.94 12.28 5.69
N VAL A 13 -4.15 13.21 5.13
CA VAL A 13 -4.19 13.56 3.70
C VAL A 13 -3.60 12.42 2.86
N ALA A 14 -2.52 11.79 3.30
CA ALA A 14 -1.97 10.59 2.65
C ALA A 14 -2.95 9.41 2.70
N ALA A 15 -3.63 9.22 3.84
CA ALA A 15 -4.65 8.19 4.02
C ALA A 15 -5.85 8.41 3.07
N ALA A 16 -6.37 9.64 3.02
CA ALA A 16 -7.47 9.99 2.11
C ALA A 16 -7.09 9.80 0.63
N LYS A 17 -5.84 10.11 0.26
CA LYS A 17 -5.34 9.86 -1.10
C LYS A 17 -5.34 8.36 -1.43
N PHE A 18 -4.88 7.51 -0.51
CA PHE A 18 -4.96 6.05 -0.68
C PHE A 18 -6.41 5.58 -0.85
N ASP A 19 -7.32 6.10 -0.03
CA ASP A 19 -8.75 5.77 -0.10
C ASP A 19 -9.39 6.19 -1.42
N VAL A 20 -9.00 7.33 -1.99
CA VAL A 20 -9.53 7.77 -3.29
C VAL A 20 -8.94 6.93 -4.43
N GLU A 21 -7.65 6.64 -4.37
CA GLU A 21 -6.95 5.97 -5.48
C GLU A 21 -7.26 4.48 -5.56
N LEU A 22 -7.51 3.77 -4.45
CA LEU A 22 -7.89 2.36 -4.45
C LEU A 22 -9.39 2.12 -4.79
N GLY A 23 -9.86 2.72 -5.88
CA GLY A 23 -11.29 2.83 -6.21
C GLY A 23 -11.87 1.80 -7.19
N TRP A 24 -11.07 0.89 -7.73
CA TRP A 24 -11.51 -0.11 -8.72
C TRP A 24 -11.90 -1.46 -8.08
N ASP A 25 -12.54 -2.33 -8.87
CA ASP A 25 -12.94 -3.67 -8.43
C ASP A 25 -11.70 -4.57 -8.23
N PRO A 26 -11.48 -5.14 -7.03
CA PRO A 26 -10.35 -6.05 -6.78
C PRO A 26 -10.34 -7.30 -7.68
N ALA A 27 -11.46 -7.68 -8.29
CA ALA A 27 -11.53 -8.81 -9.22
C ALA A 27 -10.93 -8.51 -10.60
N VAL A 28 -10.78 -7.22 -10.97
CA VAL A 28 -10.30 -6.83 -12.31
C VAL A 28 -8.85 -6.37 -12.35
N GLY A 29 -8.20 -6.15 -11.20
CA GLY A 29 -6.79 -5.74 -11.17
C GLY A 29 -6.20 -5.45 -9.79
N GLY A 30 -4.87 -5.37 -9.75
CA GLY A 30 -4.08 -5.01 -8.57
C GLY A 30 -3.28 -3.72 -8.76
N ALA A 31 -2.54 -3.32 -7.72
CA ALA A 31 -1.63 -2.19 -7.77
C ALA A 31 -0.36 -2.43 -6.96
N ILE A 32 0.72 -1.78 -7.38
CA ILE A 32 1.95 -1.64 -6.60
C ILE A 32 1.91 -0.24 -5.97
N VAL A 33 1.84 -0.21 -4.64
CA VAL A 33 1.68 1.02 -3.86
C VAL A 33 3.04 1.48 -3.33
N LEU A 34 3.38 2.75 -3.57
CA LEU A 34 4.60 3.37 -3.06
C LEU A 34 4.35 4.06 -1.70
N ALA A 35 5.18 3.72 -0.71
CA ALA A 35 5.31 4.39 0.58
C ALA A 35 6.77 4.28 1.06
N HIS A 36 7.15 5.08 2.05
CA HIS A 36 8.51 5.19 2.59
C HIS A 36 8.49 4.93 4.10
N ASP A 37 8.99 3.77 4.52
CA ASP A 37 9.04 3.32 5.92
C ASP A 37 10.02 4.12 6.80
N VAL A 38 10.91 4.90 6.19
CA VAL A 38 11.78 5.88 6.88
C VAL A 38 11.01 7.04 7.52
N HIS A 39 9.73 7.22 7.20
CA HIS A 39 8.87 8.23 7.83
C HIS A 39 8.05 7.60 8.97
N GLU A 40 8.18 8.15 10.19
CA GLU A 40 7.54 7.62 11.39
C GLU A 40 6.02 7.40 11.22
N THR A 41 5.32 8.39 10.65
CA THR A 41 3.86 8.31 10.47
C THR A 41 3.46 7.29 9.41
N THR A 42 4.35 6.95 8.46
CA THR A 42 4.08 5.88 7.50
C THR A 42 3.94 4.54 8.20
N VAL A 43 4.84 4.26 9.16
CA VAL A 43 4.82 3.02 9.94
C VAL A 43 3.75 3.03 11.02
N SER A 44 3.73 4.08 11.86
CA SER A 44 2.88 4.14 13.07
C SER A 44 1.40 4.38 12.78
N VAL A 45 1.07 5.04 11.65
CA VAL A 45 -0.30 5.44 11.31
C VAL A 45 -0.74 4.87 9.96
N LEU A 46 -0.07 5.27 8.87
CA LEU A 46 -0.56 5.04 7.51
C LEU A 46 -0.64 3.55 7.14
N THR A 47 0.35 2.74 7.54
CA THR A 47 0.39 1.30 7.23
C THR A 47 -0.84 0.56 7.77
N ARG A 48 -1.28 0.87 8.99
CA ARG A 48 -2.50 0.29 9.58
C ARG A 48 -3.74 0.68 8.77
N HIS A 49 -3.83 1.94 8.37
CA HIS A 49 -4.94 2.45 7.55
C HIS A 49 -5.00 1.72 6.21
N MET A 50 -3.88 1.65 5.48
CA MET A 50 -3.80 0.98 4.17
C MET A 50 -4.24 -0.49 4.24
N ILE A 51 -3.74 -1.24 5.23
CA ILE A 51 -4.11 -2.66 5.42
C ILE A 51 -5.59 -2.82 5.74
N SER A 52 -6.16 -1.92 6.56
CA SER A 52 -7.57 -1.97 6.93
C SER A 52 -8.46 -1.66 5.72
N THR A 53 -8.16 -0.58 5.00
CA THR A 53 -8.90 -0.17 3.79
C THR A 53 -8.84 -1.23 2.71
N LEU A 54 -7.66 -1.78 2.38
CA LEU A 54 -7.54 -2.76 1.29
C LEU A 54 -8.36 -4.02 1.61
N ARG A 55 -8.34 -4.50 2.86
CA ARG A 55 -9.12 -5.68 3.28
C ARG A 55 -10.61 -5.41 3.24
N ALA A 56 -11.04 -4.25 3.73
CA ALA A 56 -12.44 -3.85 3.72
C ALA A 56 -13.00 -3.74 2.30
N ARG A 57 -12.15 -3.44 1.31
CA ARG A 57 -12.50 -3.35 -0.11
C ARG A 57 -12.29 -4.65 -0.90
N GLY A 58 -11.96 -5.76 -0.23
CA GLY A 58 -11.82 -7.07 -0.87
C GLY A 58 -10.46 -7.33 -1.54
N PHE A 59 -9.49 -6.43 -1.39
CA PHE A 59 -8.12 -6.66 -1.85
C PHE A 59 -7.33 -7.55 -0.88
N ARG A 60 -6.28 -8.20 -1.40
CA ARG A 60 -5.26 -8.89 -0.62
C ARG A 60 -3.96 -8.10 -0.65
N ALA A 61 -3.28 -8.00 0.48
CA ALA A 61 -1.89 -7.56 0.51
C ALA A 61 -1.00 -8.75 0.14
N VAL A 62 -0.15 -8.57 -0.87
CA VAL A 62 0.73 -9.60 -1.44
C VAL A 62 2.11 -9.01 -1.69
N THR A 63 3.11 -9.86 -1.94
CA THR A 63 4.42 -9.39 -2.41
C THR A 63 4.33 -8.86 -3.85
N VAL A 64 5.31 -8.07 -4.29
CA VAL A 64 5.38 -7.64 -5.70
C VAL A 64 5.47 -8.85 -6.64
N GLY A 65 6.24 -9.88 -6.27
CA GLY A 65 6.35 -11.11 -7.07
C GLY A 65 5.01 -11.81 -7.24
N GLU A 66 4.26 -12.04 -6.16
CA GLU A 66 2.91 -12.63 -6.24
C GLU A 66 1.95 -11.74 -7.05
N CYS A 67 2.02 -10.41 -6.92
CA CYS A 67 1.22 -9.48 -7.72
C CYS A 67 1.50 -9.59 -9.22
N LEU A 68 2.73 -9.92 -9.61
CA LEU A 68 3.16 -10.08 -11.00
C LEU A 68 3.04 -11.53 -11.51
N GLY A 69 2.68 -12.49 -10.63
CA GLY A 69 2.65 -13.92 -10.97
C GLY A 69 4.02 -14.60 -10.98
N ASP A 70 5.05 -13.97 -10.40
CA ASP A 70 6.41 -14.48 -10.35
C ASP A 70 6.63 -15.45 -9.17
N SER A 71 7.23 -16.61 -9.46
CA SER A 71 7.63 -17.59 -8.45
C SER A 71 8.72 -17.02 -7.52
N PRO A 72 8.67 -17.31 -6.19
CA PRO A 72 9.72 -16.94 -5.24
C PRO A 72 11.14 -17.35 -5.63
N ASP A 73 11.28 -18.47 -6.34
CA ASP A 73 12.58 -18.97 -6.81
C ASP A 73 13.26 -18.01 -7.81
N GLY A 74 12.49 -17.11 -8.45
CA GLY A 74 12.99 -16.12 -9.41
C GLY A 74 13.28 -14.73 -8.83
N TRP A 75 13.01 -14.48 -7.54
CA TRP A 75 13.08 -13.13 -6.97
C TRP A 75 14.52 -12.63 -6.78
N TYR A 76 15.47 -13.54 -6.57
CA TYR A 76 16.85 -13.22 -6.28
C TYR A 76 17.78 -14.06 -7.15
N LYS A 77 18.94 -13.50 -7.48
CA LYS A 77 20.03 -14.28 -8.09
C LYS A 77 20.73 -15.06 -6.97
N ALA A 78 20.90 -16.35 -7.17
CA ALA A 78 21.64 -17.23 -6.26
C ALA A 78 23.15 -16.92 -6.26
#